data_AF-A0A1E8FSF7-F1
#
_entry.id   AF-A0A1E8FSF7-F1
#
_cell.length_a   1.000
_cell.length_b   1.000
_cell.length_c   1.000
_cell.angle_alpha   90.00
_cell.angle_beta   90.00
_cell.angle_gamma   90.00
#
_symmetry.space_group_name_H-M   'P 1'
#
loop_
_entity.id
_entity.type
_entity.pdbx_description
1 polymer ?
#
loop_
_entity_poly.entity_id
_entity_poly.type
_entity_poly.pdbx_seq_one_letter_code
_entity_poly.pdbx_strand_id
1 'polypeptide(L)'
;MDRIEQLLKEAKPRVEEPETIPGRDSARSIVFSSDPNVVSLADRRPAKRTAVRVAAAGLVAAAAVAAAVVVGGNLVQQPVPDPANTGTPSISESPAPTPSPTATETSGGPLTTNGVECTMANVDQQKSDQVRAVTPVPEANWKYYTVLGCAEGWIAYETSDEGARAMNLDGGNAWYNLGRLQDNKRFLTDFQQDWASVFTWKFQGLNNDVSQNGQAMTAQQAMDKEFADKGIPVELRERLVGKGPVAAPPAGEPLPNGYASTDGRVSFSYPSGWKVQPKPDTAPNAVNLTVHDASGKKLADLAYGNQGSGIGGSCTTPVPYTVLDYAEVPLPYNKDVPNSVTPRFAYRVMETGNGKVLASYGLTSTIGGADGKACLIYNVVNGQEDSPIYMFASGPQMRPDLTDAEAAEQGVLVFGSMAEAIEYRNSQEYRQVKAMITSLTIQGRDSSVG
;
A
#
# COMPACT_ATOMS: atom_id res chain seq x y z
N MET A 1 -16.12 2.61 67.53
CA MET A 1 -15.52 3.34 66.40
C MET A 1 -14.28 2.57 65.99
N ASP A 2 -14.25 2.14 64.74
CA ASP A 2 -13.46 0.99 64.30
C ASP A 2 -12.02 1.38 63.94
N ARG A 3 -11.08 0.48 64.24
CA ARG A 3 -9.62 0.69 64.15
C ARG A 3 -9.10 0.96 62.72
N ILE A 4 -9.95 0.78 61.72
CA ILE A 4 -9.69 1.01 60.30
C ILE A 4 -9.87 2.49 59.92
N GLU A 5 -10.79 3.22 60.56
CA GLU A 5 -10.99 4.66 60.28
C GLU A 5 -9.84 5.54 60.81
N GLN A 6 -9.11 5.06 61.83
CA GLN A 6 -7.96 5.77 62.39
C GLN A 6 -6.71 5.61 61.52
N LEU A 7 -6.54 4.46 60.85
CA LEU A 7 -5.41 4.19 59.94
C LEU A 7 -5.53 4.92 58.60
N LEU A 8 -6.75 5.21 58.13
CA LEU A 8 -7.00 6.00 56.92
C LEU A 8 -6.82 7.52 57.15
N LYS A 9 -6.81 7.98 58.40
CA LYS A 9 -6.68 9.41 58.75
C LYS A 9 -5.23 9.87 58.89
N GLU A 10 -4.29 8.95 59.11
CA GLU A 10 -2.85 9.25 59.27
C GLU A 10 -2.03 9.12 57.98
N ALA A 11 -2.60 8.57 56.90
CA ALA A 11 -1.93 8.45 55.60
C ALA A 11 -2.31 9.60 54.64
N LYS A 12 -1.97 10.84 55.00
CA LYS A 12 -1.85 11.92 54.01
C LYS A 12 -0.37 12.12 53.67
N PRO A 13 0.09 11.84 52.43
CA PRO A 13 1.40 12.31 52.01
C PRO A 13 1.33 13.84 51.85
N ARG A 14 2.27 14.53 52.51
CA ARG A 14 2.52 15.95 52.32
C ARG A 14 2.91 16.18 50.86
N VAL A 15 2.23 17.11 50.20
CA VAL A 15 2.70 17.71 48.95
C VAL A 15 3.80 18.68 49.33
N GLU A 16 5.05 18.32 49.08
CA GLU A 16 6.16 19.28 49.05
C GLU A 16 6.09 20.06 47.73
N GLU A 17 6.21 21.39 47.82
CA GLU A 17 6.40 22.26 46.66
C GLU A 17 7.76 21.97 45.98
N PRO A 18 7.86 22.14 44.65
CA PRO A 18 8.99 21.63 43.88
C PRO A 18 10.22 22.54 44.03
N GLU A 19 11.24 22.06 44.75
CA GLU A 19 12.59 22.57 44.59
C GLU A 19 13.17 22.15 43.23
N THR A 20 13.71 23.13 42.54
CA THR A 20 14.25 23.03 41.19
C THR A 20 15.72 22.62 41.26
N ILE A 21 16.08 21.38 40.90
CA ILE A 21 17.47 20.99 40.58
C ILE A 21 17.47 20.04 39.37
N PRO A 22 18.35 20.25 38.37
CA PRO A 22 18.25 19.63 37.05
C PRO A 22 19.00 18.29 36.96
N GLY A 23 18.48 17.40 36.11
CA GLY A 23 19.23 16.30 35.50
C GLY A 23 19.27 14.99 36.27
N ARG A 24 18.34 14.09 35.97
CA ARG A 24 18.63 12.65 35.87
C ARG A 24 17.57 11.92 35.06
N ASP A 25 18.09 11.05 34.20
CA ASP A 25 17.44 10.39 33.08
C ASP A 25 16.21 9.56 33.44
N SER A 26 15.13 9.77 32.70
CA SER A 26 13.98 8.87 32.68
C SER A 26 14.38 7.53 32.07
N ALA A 27 13.97 6.46 32.75
CA ALA A 27 14.18 5.07 32.38
C ALA A 27 13.84 4.80 30.91
N ARG A 28 14.87 4.45 30.12
CA ARG A 28 14.71 3.82 28.81
C ARG A 28 14.47 2.33 29.02
N SER A 29 13.43 1.78 28.40
CA SER A 29 13.39 0.35 28.10
C SER A 29 14.50 0.08 27.09
N ILE A 30 15.53 -0.64 27.52
CA ILE A 30 16.65 -1.01 26.68
C ILE A 30 16.27 -2.34 26.03
N VAL A 31 15.84 -2.30 24.77
CA VAL A 31 15.94 -3.49 23.91
C VAL A 31 17.40 -3.54 23.47
N PHE A 32 18.13 -4.55 23.92
CA PHE A 32 19.46 -4.84 23.40
C PHE A 32 19.30 -5.39 21.98
N SER A 33 19.55 -4.56 20.98
CA SER A 33 19.89 -5.02 19.64
C SER A 33 21.41 -5.18 19.57
N SER A 34 21.88 -6.38 19.28
CA SER A 34 23.30 -6.71 19.09
C SER A 34 23.72 -6.61 17.60
N ASP A 35 23.17 -5.65 16.86
CA ASP A 35 23.54 -5.38 15.47
C ASP A 35 24.70 -4.35 15.41
N PRO A 36 25.88 -4.69 14.85
CA PRO A 36 27.03 -3.81 14.81
C PRO A 36 26.93 -2.61 13.84
N ASN A 37 25.80 -2.38 13.16
CA ASN A 37 25.68 -1.30 12.15
C ASN A 37 24.78 -0.11 12.52
N VAL A 38 24.49 0.13 13.80
CA VAL A 38 23.74 1.34 14.21
C VAL A 38 24.69 2.47 14.64
N VAL A 39 24.79 3.52 13.82
CA VAL A 39 25.49 4.77 14.18
C VAL A 39 24.60 5.61 15.09
N SER A 40 25.04 5.86 16.32
CA SER A 40 24.34 6.73 17.28
C SER A 40 24.53 8.21 16.93
N LEU A 41 23.47 8.89 16.51
CA LEU A 41 23.42 10.34 16.31
C LEU A 41 23.00 11.06 17.59
N ALA A 42 23.82 10.96 18.64
CA ALA A 42 23.68 11.75 19.85
C ALA A 42 24.92 12.64 20.01
N ASP A 43 25.06 13.67 19.17
CA ASP A 43 25.82 14.89 19.49
C ASP A 43 25.72 15.93 18.36
N ARG A 44 24.61 16.67 18.30
CA ARG A 44 24.59 17.98 17.63
C ARG A 44 23.74 18.97 18.41
N ARG A 45 24.42 19.89 19.11
CA ARG A 45 23.79 21.07 19.74
C ARG A 45 23.21 21.98 18.65
N PRO A 46 21.98 22.52 18.81
CA PRO A 46 21.43 23.46 17.84
C PRO A 46 22.04 24.87 18.01
N ALA A 47 22.52 25.44 16.90
CA ALA A 47 22.93 26.82 16.81
C ALA A 47 21.71 27.76 16.85
N LYS A 48 21.78 28.78 17.71
CA LYS A 48 20.74 29.83 17.83
C LYS A 48 20.61 30.60 16.53
N ARG A 49 19.39 30.75 16.01
CA ARG A 49 19.04 31.75 14.98
C ARG A 49 18.01 32.73 15.51
N THR A 50 18.40 33.99 15.43
CA THR A 50 17.68 35.21 15.79
C THR A 50 16.43 35.37 14.93
N ALA A 51 15.28 35.58 15.58
CA ALA A 51 14.02 35.87 14.90
C ALA A 51 13.95 37.37 14.56
N VAL A 52 13.76 37.68 13.27
CA VAL A 52 13.30 39.01 12.82
C VAL A 52 11.85 38.83 12.39
N ARG A 53 10.94 39.45 13.14
CA ARG A 53 9.51 39.56 12.80
C ARG A 53 9.34 40.72 11.82
N VAL A 54 8.80 40.46 10.65
CA VAL A 54 8.18 41.49 9.80
C VAL A 54 6.69 41.18 9.74
N ALA A 55 5.91 42.12 10.27
CA ALA A 55 4.46 42.15 10.14
C ALA A 55 4.10 42.72 8.77
N ALA A 56 3.12 42.13 8.10
CA ALA A 56 2.42 42.79 7.00
C ALA A 56 0.92 42.50 7.09
N ALA A 57 0.17 43.58 7.10
CA ALA A 57 -1.27 43.66 7.21
C ALA A 57 -1.97 43.26 5.91
N GLY A 58 -3.26 42.95 6.03
CA GLY A 58 -4.06 42.28 5.01
C GLY A 58 -4.52 43.11 3.82
N LEU A 59 -5.32 42.45 2.98
CA LEU A 59 -6.35 43.01 2.11
C LEU A 59 -7.25 41.84 1.68
N VAL A 60 -8.55 41.94 1.98
CA VAL A 60 -9.60 41.02 1.53
C VAL A 60 -10.23 41.64 0.29
N ALA A 61 -10.25 40.92 -0.82
CA ALA A 61 -11.02 41.28 -2.01
C ALA A 61 -11.92 40.11 -2.41
N ALA A 62 -13.23 40.31 -2.26
CA ALA A 62 -14.27 39.42 -2.73
C ALA A 62 -14.55 39.68 -4.21
N ALA A 63 -14.65 38.63 -5.02
CA ALA A 63 -15.15 38.70 -6.39
C ALA A 63 -16.35 37.76 -6.54
N ALA A 64 -17.53 38.36 -6.68
CA ALA A 64 -18.75 37.68 -7.09
C ALA A 64 -18.76 37.57 -8.62
N VAL A 65 -19.05 36.38 -9.15
CA VAL A 65 -19.32 36.19 -10.58
C VAL A 65 -20.73 35.65 -10.74
N ALA A 66 -21.59 36.49 -11.30
CA ALA A 66 -22.87 36.10 -11.86
C ALA A 66 -22.67 35.53 -13.27
N ALA A 67 -23.30 34.41 -13.57
CA ALA A 67 -23.42 33.91 -14.94
C ALA A 67 -24.90 33.64 -15.24
N ALA A 68 -25.43 34.45 -16.17
CA ALA A 68 -26.68 34.23 -16.86
C ALA A 68 -26.35 34.02 -18.35
N VAL A 69 -26.78 32.91 -18.94
CA VAL A 69 -27.13 32.85 -20.38
C VAL A 69 -28.30 31.88 -20.55
N VAL A 70 -29.35 32.39 -21.19
CA VAL A 70 -30.56 31.71 -21.64
C VAL A 70 -30.41 31.40 -23.15
N VAL A 71 -30.69 30.13 -23.48
CA VAL A 71 -31.40 29.57 -24.65
C VAL A 71 -31.15 30.11 -26.08
N GLY A 72 -30.94 29.17 -27.01
CA GLY A 72 -31.29 29.35 -28.42
C GLY A 72 -30.78 28.21 -29.30
N GLY A 73 -31.63 27.23 -29.63
CA GLY A 73 -31.25 26.09 -30.47
C GLY A 73 -31.22 26.38 -31.98
N ASN A 74 -30.69 25.43 -32.75
CA ASN A 74 -31.34 24.98 -33.98
C ASN A 74 -30.77 23.64 -34.49
N LEU A 75 -31.69 22.82 -34.96
CA LEU A 75 -31.51 21.51 -35.57
C LEU A 75 -30.82 21.63 -36.94
N VAL A 76 -29.81 20.80 -37.19
CA VAL A 76 -29.51 20.31 -38.55
C VAL A 76 -29.11 18.83 -38.46
N GLN A 77 -29.96 17.96 -39.02
CA GLN A 77 -29.71 16.54 -39.25
C GLN A 77 -28.62 16.39 -40.33
N GLN A 78 -27.59 15.58 -40.06
CA GLN A 78 -26.69 15.09 -41.10
C GLN A 78 -27.17 13.72 -41.63
N PRO A 79 -27.01 13.42 -42.94
CA PRO A 79 -27.49 12.18 -43.53
C PRO A 79 -26.63 10.96 -43.16
N VAL A 80 -27.30 9.83 -42.99
CA VAL A 80 -26.73 8.47 -42.89
C VAL A 80 -26.09 8.08 -44.23
N PRO A 81 -24.87 7.51 -44.24
CA PRO A 81 -24.37 6.77 -45.40
C PRO A 81 -24.88 5.32 -45.40
N ASP A 82 -25.49 4.91 -46.51
CA ASP A 82 -25.90 3.53 -46.84
C ASP A 82 -24.69 2.62 -47.15
N PRO A 83 -24.87 1.28 -47.12
CA PRO A 83 -23.80 0.30 -46.95
C PRO A 83 -23.09 -0.03 -48.27
N ALA A 84 -21.75 -0.14 -48.23
CA ALA A 84 -20.95 -0.58 -49.37
C ALA A 84 -20.35 -1.98 -49.13
N ASN A 85 -20.91 -2.93 -49.87
CA ASN A 85 -20.29 -4.07 -50.55
C ASN A 85 -19.32 -5.00 -49.80
N THR A 86 -19.83 -6.22 -49.63
CA THR A 86 -19.15 -7.52 -49.60
C THR A 86 -17.92 -7.60 -50.51
N GLY A 87 -16.74 -7.68 -49.90
CA GLY A 87 -15.53 -8.23 -50.49
C GLY A 87 -14.95 -9.26 -49.52
N THR A 88 -15.04 -10.54 -49.88
CA THR A 88 -14.53 -11.68 -49.10
C THR A 88 -13.00 -11.72 -49.17
N PRO A 89 -12.24 -11.59 -48.07
CA PRO A 89 -10.84 -11.98 -48.07
C PRO A 89 -10.74 -13.50 -47.89
N SER A 90 -9.93 -14.11 -48.75
CA SER A 90 -9.56 -15.53 -48.71
C SER A 90 -8.80 -15.82 -47.41
N ILE A 91 -9.34 -16.69 -46.57
CA ILE A 91 -8.65 -17.20 -45.37
C ILE A 91 -7.82 -18.41 -45.81
N SER A 92 -6.50 -18.29 -45.67
CA SER A 92 -5.58 -19.43 -45.73
C SER A 92 -5.72 -20.23 -44.43
N GLU A 93 -5.98 -21.53 -44.57
CA GLU A 93 -6.21 -22.45 -43.45
C GLU A 93 -5.00 -22.49 -42.50
N SER A 94 -5.22 -22.05 -41.26
CA SER A 94 -4.33 -22.27 -40.13
C SER A 94 -4.59 -23.67 -39.56
N PRO A 95 -3.57 -24.48 -39.24
CA PRO A 95 -3.75 -25.84 -38.75
C PRO A 95 -4.49 -25.87 -37.40
N ALA A 96 -5.30 -26.91 -37.25
CA ALA A 96 -6.19 -27.18 -36.13
C ALA A 96 -5.50 -27.12 -34.75
N PRO A 97 -6.16 -26.59 -33.70
CA PRO A 97 -5.64 -26.64 -32.35
C PRO A 97 -5.58 -28.10 -31.86
N THR A 98 -4.40 -28.50 -31.40
CA THR A 98 -4.21 -29.72 -30.60
C THR A 98 -5.06 -29.59 -29.32
N PRO A 99 -5.80 -30.63 -28.89
CA PRO A 99 -6.58 -30.55 -27.66
C PRO A 99 -5.64 -30.31 -26.47
N SER A 100 -5.74 -29.11 -25.90
CA SER A 100 -5.13 -28.78 -24.61
C SER A 100 -5.78 -29.68 -23.55
N PRO A 101 -5.03 -30.36 -22.67
CA PRO A 101 -5.63 -31.18 -21.64
C PRO A 101 -6.49 -30.29 -20.74
N THR A 102 -7.78 -30.58 -20.71
CA THR A 102 -8.71 -30.11 -19.68
C THR A 102 -8.09 -30.44 -18.32
N ALA A 103 -7.66 -29.42 -17.60
CA ALA A 103 -7.35 -29.57 -16.19
C ALA A 103 -8.66 -29.95 -15.50
N THR A 104 -8.77 -31.23 -15.12
CA THR A 104 -9.78 -31.67 -14.18
C THR A 104 -9.54 -30.92 -12.87
N GLU A 105 -10.38 -29.95 -12.54
CA GLU A 105 -10.52 -29.48 -11.17
C GLU A 105 -10.89 -30.70 -10.33
N THR A 106 -9.89 -31.25 -9.65
CA THR A 106 -10.09 -32.30 -8.68
C THR A 106 -10.75 -31.64 -7.48
N SER A 107 -12.02 -31.95 -7.26
CA SER A 107 -12.74 -31.59 -6.04
C SER A 107 -11.90 -32.04 -4.84
N GLY A 108 -11.57 -31.09 -3.97
CA GLY A 108 -10.66 -31.27 -2.85
C GLY A 108 -11.11 -32.40 -1.92
N GLY A 109 -10.32 -33.47 -1.87
CA GLY A 109 -10.38 -34.40 -0.74
C GLY A 109 -10.02 -33.67 0.57
N PRO A 110 -10.34 -34.24 1.74
CA PRO A 110 -9.98 -33.64 3.02
C PRO A 110 -8.47 -33.42 3.08
N LEU A 111 -8.06 -32.21 3.46
CA LEU A 111 -6.67 -31.89 3.72
C LEU A 111 -6.21 -32.77 4.90
N THR A 112 -5.21 -33.61 4.67
CA THR A 112 -4.65 -34.49 5.71
C THR A 112 -3.14 -34.39 5.74
N THR A 113 -2.55 -34.60 6.91
CA THR A 113 -1.11 -34.72 7.09
C THR A 113 -0.81 -35.91 7.98
N ASN A 114 0.02 -36.85 7.52
CA ASN A 114 0.36 -38.09 8.25
C ASN A 114 -0.88 -38.86 8.76
N GLY A 115 -1.97 -38.86 7.99
CA GLY A 115 -3.23 -39.52 8.32
C GLY A 115 -4.12 -38.78 9.32
N VAL A 116 -3.77 -37.55 9.70
CA VAL A 116 -4.58 -36.68 10.58
C VAL A 116 -5.26 -35.61 9.75
N GLU A 117 -6.57 -35.46 9.96
CA GLU A 117 -7.37 -34.43 9.29
C GLU A 117 -7.01 -33.03 9.78
N CYS A 118 -6.90 -32.11 8.83
CA CYS A 118 -6.52 -30.73 9.09
C CYS A 118 -7.76 -29.90 9.42
N THR A 119 -8.20 -30.06 10.66
CA THR A 119 -9.38 -29.42 11.22
C THR A 119 -9.08 -28.89 12.62
N MET A 120 -9.78 -27.85 13.05
CA MET A 120 -9.65 -27.29 14.40
C MET A 120 -10.00 -28.30 15.50
N ALA A 121 -10.79 -29.35 15.19
CA ALA A 121 -11.06 -30.44 16.13
C ALA A 121 -9.79 -31.18 16.58
N ASN A 122 -8.74 -31.18 15.74
CA ASN A 122 -7.46 -31.81 16.01
C ASN A 122 -6.41 -30.82 16.54
N VAL A 123 -6.78 -29.59 16.86
CA VAL A 123 -5.86 -28.56 17.37
C VAL A 123 -6.02 -28.39 18.87
N ASP A 124 -4.90 -28.48 19.57
CA ASP A 124 -4.72 -28.04 20.95
C ASP A 124 -3.91 -26.74 20.96
N GLN A 125 -4.20 -25.89 21.95
CA GLN A 125 -3.50 -24.65 22.17
C GLN A 125 -2.85 -24.66 23.56
N GLN A 126 -1.63 -24.15 23.64
CA GLN A 126 -0.96 -23.84 24.88
C GLN A 126 -0.65 -22.35 24.90
N LYS A 127 -1.34 -21.62 25.79
CA LYS A 127 -1.22 -20.17 25.91
C LYS A 127 0.12 -19.79 26.54
N SER A 128 0.57 -18.56 26.25
CA SER A 128 1.71 -17.95 26.93
C SER A 128 1.30 -17.38 28.30
N ASP A 129 0.77 -18.25 29.17
CA ASP A 129 0.48 -17.94 30.58
C ASP A 129 1.34 -18.80 31.52
N GLN A 130 1.25 -18.55 32.83
CA GLN A 130 2.02 -19.31 33.82
C GLN A 130 1.54 -20.74 34.00
N VAL A 131 0.29 -21.04 33.63
CA VAL A 131 -0.34 -22.35 33.85
C VAL A 131 0.12 -23.32 32.78
N ARG A 132 0.39 -22.84 31.56
CA ARG A 132 0.88 -23.64 30.42
C ARG A 132 0.03 -24.89 30.17
N ALA A 133 -1.28 -24.80 30.40
CA ALA A 133 -2.19 -25.90 30.13
C ALA A 133 -2.32 -26.09 28.62
N VAL A 134 -2.17 -27.34 28.16
CA VAL A 134 -2.54 -27.75 26.81
C VAL A 134 -4.04 -28.02 26.79
N THR A 135 -4.79 -27.19 26.07
CA THR A 135 -6.25 -27.28 26.02
C THR A 135 -6.74 -27.41 24.59
N PRO A 136 -7.68 -28.33 24.30
CA PRO A 136 -8.36 -28.37 23.02
C PRO A 136 -9.09 -27.05 22.74
N VAL A 137 -9.14 -26.66 21.47
CA VAL A 137 -9.97 -25.50 21.07
C VAL A 137 -11.43 -25.86 21.27
N PRO A 138 -12.21 -25.09 22.06
CA PRO A 138 -13.62 -25.37 22.28
C PRO A 138 -14.41 -25.36 20.97
N GLU A 139 -15.31 -26.33 20.78
CA GLU A 139 -16.10 -26.47 19.54
C GLU A 139 -16.91 -25.22 19.19
N ALA A 140 -17.47 -24.56 20.20
CA ALA A 140 -18.20 -23.29 20.04
C ALA A 140 -17.33 -22.17 19.42
N ASN A 141 -16.01 -22.28 19.50
CA ASN A 141 -15.06 -21.32 18.97
C ASN A 141 -14.52 -21.70 17.59
N TRP A 142 -14.79 -22.90 17.06
CA TRP A 142 -14.25 -23.33 15.76
C TRP A 142 -14.66 -22.38 14.61
N LYS A 143 -15.86 -21.79 14.70
CA LYS A 143 -16.35 -20.77 13.75
C LYS A 143 -15.47 -19.51 13.66
N TYR A 144 -14.60 -19.26 14.63
CA TYR A 144 -13.68 -18.13 14.66
C TYR A 144 -12.36 -18.41 13.96
N TYR A 145 -12.15 -19.64 13.49
CA TYR A 145 -10.90 -20.06 12.91
C TYR A 145 -11.12 -20.59 11.49
N THR A 146 -10.17 -20.29 10.62
CA THR A 146 -10.13 -20.84 9.27
C THR A 146 -8.82 -21.59 9.11
N VAL A 147 -8.90 -22.90 8.88
CA VAL A 147 -7.72 -23.69 8.53
C VAL A 147 -7.31 -23.30 7.12
N LEU A 148 -6.07 -22.81 6.98
CA LEU A 148 -5.50 -22.35 5.71
C LEU A 148 -4.90 -23.53 4.94
N GLY A 149 -4.24 -24.43 5.66
CA GLY A 149 -3.53 -25.54 5.06
C GLY A 149 -2.78 -26.38 6.09
N CYS A 150 -2.28 -27.52 5.62
CA CYS A 150 -1.48 -28.43 6.42
C CYS A 150 -0.55 -29.26 5.54
N ALA A 151 0.63 -29.56 6.07
CA ALA A 151 1.66 -30.29 5.35
C ALA A 151 2.72 -30.81 6.31
N GLU A 152 3.16 -32.06 6.11
CA GLU A 152 4.36 -32.63 6.77
C GLU A 152 4.41 -32.40 8.29
N GLY A 153 3.30 -32.69 8.98
CA GLY A 153 3.18 -32.52 10.42
C GLY A 153 2.93 -31.08 10.88
N TRP A 154 2.60 -30.15 9.99
CA TRP A 154 2.19 -28.78 10.32
C TRP A 154 0.75 -28.52 9.93
N ILE A 155 0.09 -27.65 10.69
CA ILE A 155 -1.19 -27.01 10.34
C ILE A 155 -1.01 -25.50 10.49
N ALA A 156 -1.64 -24.74 9.60
CA ALA A 156 -1.77 -23.30 9.72
C ALA A 156 -3.23 -22.89 9.68
N TYR A 157 -3.60 -21.95 10.54
CA TYR A 157 -4.95 -21.42 10.63
C TYR A 157 -4.94 -19.94 11.03
N GLU A 158 -5.94 -19.20 10.59
CA GLU A 158 -6.13 -17.80 10.97
C GLU A 158 -7.31 -17.63 11.93
N THR A 159 -7.32 -16.51 12.65
CA THR A 159 -8.44 -16.09 13.50
C THR A 159 -9.19 -14.97 12.81
N SER A 160 -10.52 -15.10 12.72
CA SER A 160 -11.38 -14.07 12.13
C SER A 160 -11.40 -12.79 12.97
N ASP A 161 -11.77 -11.66 12.36
CA ASP A 161 -11.94 -10.39 13.09
C ASP A 161 -12.95 -10.49 14.23
N GLU A 162 -14.05 -11.22 14.01
CA GLU A 162 -15.03 -11.49 15.06
C GLU A 162 -14.43 -12.31 16.20
N GLY A 163 -13.63 -13.33 15.87
CA GLY A 163 -12.92 -14.16 16.83
C GLY A 163 -11.92 -13.38 17.66
N ALA A 164 -11.10 -12.55 17.00
CA ALA A 164 -10.12 -11.70 17.65
C ALA A 164 -10.78 -10.74 18.65
N ARG A 165 -11.93 -10.15 18.29
CA ARG A 165 -12.71 -9.30 19.19
C ARG A 165 -13.33 -10.09 20.35
N ALA A 166 -13.94 -11.25 20.04
CA ALA A 166 -14.59 -12.09 21.05
C ALA A 166 -13.59 -12.64 22.09
N MET A 167 -12.35 -12.91 21.67
CA MET A 167 -11.28 -13.44 22.51
C MET A 167 -10.35 -12.36 23.06
N ASN A 168 -10.60 -11.09 22.73
CA ASN A 168 -9.82 -9.92 23.17
C ASN A 168 -8.31 -10.07 22.89
N LEU A 169 -7.97 -10.53 21.69
CA LEU A 169 -6.60 -10.79 21.28
C LEU A 169 -5.87 -9.49 20.91
N ASP A 170 -4.74 -9.24 21.58
CA ASP A 170 -3.83 -8.16 21.22
C ASP A 170 -3.13 -8.50 19.89
N GLY A 171 -3.21 -7.62 18.89
CA GLY A 171 -2.73 -7.88 17.52
C GLY A 171 -3.76 -8.49 16.55
N GLY A 172 -4.97 -8.84 17.00
CA GLY A 172 -6.09 -9.19 16.11
C GLY A 172 -5.83 -10.34 15.13
N ASN A 173 -6.20 -10.17 13.86
CA ASN A 173 -5.97 -11.09 12.74
C ASN A 173 -4.63 -10.86 12.02
N ALA A 174 -3.63 -10.27 12.69
CA ALA A 174 -2.33 -9.98 12.07
C ALA A 174 -1.47 -11.22 11.79
N TRP A 175 -1.84 -12.36 12.38
CA TRP A 175 -1.02 -13.57 12.41
C TRP A 175 -1.74 -14.78 11.82
N TYR A 176 -1.01 -15.58 11.06
CA TYR A 176 -1.32 -16.99 10.89
C TYR A 176 -0.74 -17.77 12.07
N ASN A 177 -1.54 -18.61 12.70
CA ASN A 177 -1.10 -19.49 13.77
C ASN A 177 -0.64 -20.81 13.19
N LEU A 178 0.42 -21.39 13.74
CA LEU A 178 0.96 -22.67 13.32
C LEU A 178 0.94 -23.68 14.47
N GLY A 179 0.53 -24.90 14.15
CA GLY A 179 0.57 -26.03 15.07
C GLY A 179 1.43 -27.16 14.51
N ARG A 180 2.17 -27.84 15.39
CA ARG A 180 2.93 -29.05 15.05
C ARG A 180 2.19 -30.30 15.49
N LEU A 181 2.14 -31.30 14.64
CA LEU A 181 1.58 -32.60 14.93
C LEU A 181 2.42 -33.29 16.01
N GLN A 182 1.75 -33.74 17.06
CA GLN A 182 2.34 -34.45 18.19
C GLN A 182 2.13 -35.97 18.04
N ASP A 183 2.81 -36.75 18.86
CA ASP A 183 2.69 -38.22 18.87
C ASP A 183 1.27 -38.72 19.17
N ASN A 184 0.50 -37.94 19.93
CA ASN A 184 -0.90 -38.21 20.25
C ASN A 184 -1.87 -37.92 19.08
N LYS A 185 -1.34 -37.63 17.88
CA LYS A 185 -2.11 -37.33 16.67
C LYS A 185 -2.95 -36.05 16.75
N ARG A 186 -2.59 -35.11 17.62
CA ARG A 186 -3.15 -33.75 17.69
C ARG A 186 -2.09 -32.72 17.32
N PHE A 187 -2.50 -31.63 16.69
CA PHE A 187 -1.64 -30.49 16.45
C PHE A 187 -1.57 -29.64 17.72
N LEU A 188 -0.39 -29.19 18.09
CA LEU A 188 -0.20 -28.25 19.19
C LEU A 188 0.31 -26.91 18.65
N THR A 189 -0.45 -25.86 18.90
CA THR A 189 0.01 -24.47 18.80
C THR A 189 0.51 -24.03 20.19
N ASP A 190 1.82 -23.98 20.37
CA ASP A 190 2.44 -23.50 21.62
C ASP A 190 2.88 -22.04 21.46
N PHE A 191 2.09 -21.10 21.99
CA PHE A 191 2.29 -19.66 21.80
C PHE A 191 3.55 -19.09 22.45
N GLN A 192 4.38 -19.90 23.12
CA GLN A 192 5.73 -19.50 23.55
C GLN A 192 6.81 -19.79 22.51
N GLN A 193 6.48 -20.54 21.46
CA GLN A 193 7.43 -20.89 20.42
C GLN A 193 7.44 -19.80 19.35
N ASP A 194 8.63 -19.39 18.93
CA ASP A 194 8.78 -18.36 17.90
C ASP A 194 8.11 -18.75 16.58
N TRP A 195 8.01 -20.06 16.29
CA TRP A 195 7.34 -20.60 15.10
C TRP A 195 5.82 -20.66 15.19
N ALA A 196 5.21 -20.42 16.35
CA ALA A 196 3.77 -20.63 16.56
C ALA A 196 2.90 -19.58 15.84
N SER A 197 3.52 -18.52 15.34
CA SER A 197 2.86 -17.53 14.50
C SER A 197 3.79 -17.05 13.40
N VAL A 198 3.21 -16.66 12.27
CA VAL A 198 3.88 -15.86 11.23
C VAL A 198 2.95 -14.72 10.81
N PHE A 199 3.49 -13.64 10.27
CA PHE A 199 2.64 -12.56 9.77
C PHE A 199 1.73 -13.05 8.65
N THR A 200 0.49 -12.57 8.60
CA THR A 200 -0.37 -12.84 7.43
C THR A 200 0.21 -12.23 6.16
N TRP A 201 -0.25 -12.68 4.99
CA TRP A 201 0.15 -12.07 3.71
C TRP A 201 -0.06 -10.57 3.67
N LYS A 202 -1.15 -10.10 4.30
CA LYS A 202 -1.42 -8.68 4.51
C LYS A 202 -0.23 -8.02 5.20
N PHE A 203 0.17 -8.50 6.38
CA PHE A 203 1.25 -7.89 7.16
C PHE A 203 2.65 -8.10 6.56
N GLN A 204 2.91 -9.20 5.86
CA GLN A 204 4.14 -9.37 5.09
C GLN A 204 4.29 -8.31 3.99
N GLY A 205 3.19 -7.90 3.35
CA GLY A 205 3.21 -6.81 2.39
C GLY A 205 3.47 -5.44 3.03
N LEU A 206 3.06 -5.24 4.28
CA LEU A 206 3.17 -3.95 5.00
C LEU A 206 4.55 -3.75 5.64
N ASN A 207 5.09 -4.78 6.30
CA ASN A 207 6.27 -4.67 7.15
C ASN A 207 7.60 -4.73 6.39
N ASN A 208 7.56 -5.14 5.11
CA ASN A 208 8.76 -5.32 4.27
C ASN A 208 8.86 -4.27 3.16
N ASP A 209 8.06 -3.22 3.23
CA ASP A 209 8.34 -2.01 2.47
C ASP A 209 9.64 -1.39 2.99
N VAL A 210 10.50 -0.98 2.04
CA VAL A 210 11.81 -0.33 2.31
C VAL A 210 11.64 0.89 3.23
N SER A 211 10.42 1.46 3.30
CA SER A 211 10.08 2.56 4.20
C SER A 211 10.13 2.23 5.70
N GLN A 212 10.08 0.96 6.10
CA GLN A 212 10.15 0.57 7.53
C GLN A 212 11.44 -0.14 7.93
N ASN A 213 12.03 -0.97 7.05
CA ASN A 213 13.13 -1.87 7.44
C ASN A 213 14.35 -1.88 6.50
N GLY A 214 14.44 -0.95 5.54
CA GLY A 214 15.66 -0.74 4.75
C GLY A 214 16.05 -1.86 3.76
N GLN A 215 15.27 -2.95 3.65
CA GLN A 215 15.48 -4.02 2.68
C GLN A 215 14.28 -4.15 1.73
N ALA A 216 14.56 -4.27 0.43
CA ALA A 216 13.55 -4.52 -0.59
C ALA A 216 13.26 -6.02 -0.68
N MET A 217 12.14 -6.46 -0.09
CA MET A 217 11.68 -7.85 -0.20
C MET A 217 10.24 -7.89 -0.68
N THR A 218 9.91 -8.84 -1.57
CA THR A 218 8.52 -9.15 -1.89
C THR A 218 7.84 -9.80 -0.69
N ALA A 219 6.51 -9.77 -0.63
CA ALA A 219 5.77 -10.47 0.43
C ALA A 219 6.11 -11.97 0.50
N GLN A 220 6.36 -12.61 -0.65
CA GLN A 220 6.86 -13.99 -0.72
C GLN A 220 8.23 -14.14 -0.10
N GLN A 221 9.19 -13.31 -0.51
CA GLN A 221 10.55 -13.36 0.03
C GLN A 221 10.57 -13.11 1.54
N ALA A 222 9.73 -12.20 2.02
CA ALA A 222 9.59 -11.92 3.43
C ALA A 222 8.98 -13.09 4.21
N MET A 223 7.94 -13.73 3.66
CA MET A 223 7.37 -14.93 4.26
C MET A 223 8.35 -16.10 4.23
N ASP A 224 9.07 -16.30 3.13
CA ASP A 224 10.12 -17.33 3.03
C ASP A 224 11.22 -17.08 4.07
N LYS A 225 11.60 -15.81 4.28
CA LYS A 225 12.56 -15.41 5.31
C LYS A 225 12.01 -15.66 6.71
N GLU A 226 10.78 -15.27 7.02
CA GLU A 226 10.18 -15.50 8.34
C GLU A 226 10.05 -17.01 8.63
N PHE A 227 9.65 -17.81 7.64
CA PHE A 227 9.63 -19.27 7.74
C PHE A 227 11.02 -19.81 8.08
N ALA A 228 12.04 -19.41 7.31
CA ALA A 228 13.42 -19.85 7.52
C ALA A 228 13.96 -19.43 8.90
N ASP A 229 13.78 -18.16 9.29
CA ASP A 229 14.25 -17.62 10.57
C ASP A 229 13.59 -18.33 11.76
N LYS A 230 12.33 -18.77 11.61
CA LYS A 230 11.57 -19.52 12.63
C LYS A 230 11.74 -21.03 12.55
N GLY A 231 12.55 -21.54 11.62
CA GLY A 231 12.78 -22.98 11.45
C GLY A 231 11.58 -23.75 10.88
N ILE A 232 10.64 -23.05 10.23
CA ILE A 232 9.54 -23.66 9.47
C ILE A 232 10.06 -23.96 8.05
N PRO A 233 9.91 -25.18 7.52
CA PRO A 233 10.43 -25.49 6.19
C PRO A 233 9.74 -24.64 5.11
N VAL A 234 10.54 -23.89 4.34
CA VAL A 234 10.08 -22.85 3.39
C VAL A 234 9.25 -23.47 2.26
N GLU A 235 9.59 -24.69 1.84
CA GLU A 235 8.85 -25.47 0.85
C GLU A 235 7.40 -25.76 1.24
N LEU A 236 7.07 -25.68 2.54
CA LEU A 236 5.71 -25.88 3.04
C LEU A 236 4.87 -24.61 2.98
N ARG A 237 5.46 -23.44 2.75
CA ARG A 237 4.77 -22.15 2.81
C ARG A 237 3.47 -22.14 2.01
N GLU A 238 3.51 -22.51 0.74
CA GLU A 238 2.29 -22.48 -0.10
C GLU A 238 1.24 -23.49 0.34
N ARG A 239 1.65 -24.62 0.92
CA ARG A 239 0.73 -25.65 1.42
C ARG A 239 0.15 -25.31 2.79
N LEU A 240 0.82 -24.45 3.56
CA LEU A 240 0.37 -24.03 4.89
C LEU A 240 -0.44 -22.74 4.82
N VAL A 241 0.09 -21.71 4.18
CA VAL A 241 -0.50 -20.35 4.19
C VAL A 241 -1.01 -19.92 2.82
N GLY A 242 -1.06 -20.82 1.84
CA GLY A 242 -1.54 -20.53 0.49
C GLY A 242 -0.54 -19.76 -0.37
N LYS A 243 -0.94 -19.46 -1.61
CA LYS A 243 -0.15 -18.63 -2.51
C LYS A 243 -0.17 -17.18 -2.01
N GLY A 244 1.01 -16.61 -1.79
CA GLY A 244 1.13 -15.21 -1.43
C GLY A 244 0.71 -14.27 -2.57
N PRO A 245 0.43 -13.00 -2.28
CA PRO A 245 0.02 -12.01 -3.27
C PRO A 245 1.15 -11.83 -4.28
N VAL A 246 0.96 -12.27 -5.52
CA VAL A 246 2.00 -12.26 -6.56
C VAL A 246 2.62 -10.86 -6.61
N ALA A 247 3.93 -10.77 -6.36
CA ALA A 247 4.68 -9.55 -6.61
C ALA A 247 4.37 -9.15 -8.05
N ALA A 248 3.80 -7.97 -8.27
CA ALA A 248 3.43 -7.59 -9.63
C ALA A 248 4.69 -7.73 -10.50
N PRO A 249 4.62 -8.46 -11.63
CA PRO A 249 5.82 -8.74 -12.40
C PRO A 249 6.52 -7.42 -12.76
N PRO A 250 7.86 -7.36 -12.67
CA PRO A 250 8.62 -6.17 -13.04
C PRO A 250 8.51 -5.82 -14.53
N ALA A 251 7.96 -6.73 -15.33
CA ALA A 251 7.51 -6.47 -16.70
C ALA A 251 5.98 -6.46 -16.71
N GLY A 252 5.39 -5.29 -16.95
CA GLY A 252 3.96 -5.11 -17.08
C GLY A 252 3.36 -6.02 -18.15
N GLU A 253 2.06 -6.29 -18.01
CA GLU A 253 1.25 -6.91 -19.06
C GLU A 253 1.51 -6.18 -20.40
N PRO A 254 1.79 -6.88 -21.52
CA PRO A 254 2.10 -6.22 -22.78
C PRO A 254 0.93 -5.34 -23.22
N LEU A 255 1.20 -4.04 -23.36
CA LEU A 255 0.20 -3.03 -23.69
C LEU A 255 0.26 -2.72 -25.19
N PRO A 256 -0.83 -2.89 -25.94
CA PRO A 256 -0.80 -2.87 -27.41
C PRO A 256 -0.68 -1.47 -28.02
N ASN A 257 -1.02 -0.41 -27.27
CA ASN A 257 -0.95 0.97 -27.76
C ASN A 257 0.24 1.72 -27.16
N GLY A 258 0.66 2.79 -27.83
CA GLY A 258 1.73 3.68 -27.38
C GLY A 258 1.36 5.15 -27.56
N TYR A 259 1.76 5.97 -26.59
CA TYR A 259 1.82 7.42 -26.70
C TYR A 259 3.29 7.83 -26.85
N ALA A 260 3.55 8.82 -27.71
CA ALA A 260 4.82 9.54 -27.77
C ALA A 260 4.53 11.04 -27.92
N SER A 261 5.26 11.86 -27.17
CA SER A 261 5.23 13.32 -27.33
C SER A 261 5.80 13.72 -28.69
N THR A 262 5.41 14.89 -29.18
CA THR A 262 5.83 15.40 -30.50
C THR A 262 7.36 15.53 -30.63
N ASP A 263 8.05 15.81 -29.52
CA ASP A 263 9.52 15.90 -29.45
C ASP A 263 10.19 14.55 -29.15
N GLY A 264 9.42 13.46 -29.03
CA GLY A 264 9.90 12.11 -28.76
C GLY A 264 10.45 11.88 -27.35
N ARG A 265 10.41 12.89 -26.47
CA ARG A 265 11.05 12.82 -25.15
C ARG A 265 10.27 12.01 -24.14
N VAL A 266 8.94 11.98 -24.25
CA VAL A 266 8.05 11.30 -23.32
C VAL A 266 7.25 10.25 -24.07
N SER A 267 7.33 9.00 -23.62
CA SER A 267 6.53 7.92 -24.19
C SER A 267 6.06 6.93 -23.12
N PHE A 268 4.94 6.27 -23.37
CA PHE A 268 4.42 5.19 -22.52
C PHE A 268 3.46 4.31 -23.32
N SER A 269 3.20 3.09 -22.85
CA SER A 269 2.24 2.17 -23.44
C SER A 269 0.94 2.09 -22.64
N TYR A 270 -0.19 1.80 -23.30
CA TYR A 270 -1.51 1.72 -22.65
C TYR A 270 -2.42 0.63 -23.26
N PRO A 271 -3.39 0.09 -22.49
CA PRO A 271 -4.34 -0.92 -22.98
C PRO A 271 -5.17 -0.50 -24.19
N SER A 272 -5.69 -1.50 -24.92
CA SER A 272 -6.70 -1.28 -25.95
C SER A 272 -7.99 -0.69 -25.39
N GLY A 273 -8.57 0.28 -26.08
CA GLY A 273 -9.85 0.90 -25.71
C GLY A 273 -9.72 2.05 -24.70
N TRP A 274 -8.56 2.23 -24.07
CA TRP A 274 -8.29 3.41 -23.25
C TRP A 274 -8.04 4.63 -24.13
N LYS A 275 -8.35 5.81 -23.60
CA LYS A 275 -8.22 7.10 -24.30
C LYS A 275 -7.19 7.96 -23.59
N VAL A 276 -6.22 8.45 -24.34
CA VAL A 276 -5.23 9.44 -23.89
C VAL A 276 -5.62 10.79 -24.49
N GLN A 277 -5.90 11.78 -23.64
CA GLN A 277 -6.41 13.08 -24.07
C GLN A 277 -5.52 14.20 -23.52
N PRO A 278 -5.13 15.18 -24.34
CA PRO A 278 -4.42 16.36 -23.83
C PRO A 278 -5.34 17.21 -22.95
N LYS A 279 -4.79 17.78 -21.88
CA LYS A 279 -5.48 18.79 -21.09
C LYS A 279 -5.42 20.15 -21.81
N PRO A 280 -6.45 21.01 -21.64
CA PRO A 280 -6.42 22.38 -22.13
C PRO A 280 -5.19 23.15 -21.63
N ASP A 281 -4.77 24.19 -22.36
CA ASP A 281 -3.74 25.16 -21.94
C ASP A 281 -2.34 24.58 -21.65
N THR A 282 -1.96 23.52 -22.38
CA THR A 282 -0.62 22.94 -22.28
C THR A 282 0.43 23.92 -22.84
N ALA A 283 1.44 24.24 -22.04
CA ALA A 283 2.56 25.08 -22.48
C ALA A 283 3.30 24.46 -23.69
N PRO A 284 3.94 25.26 -24.56
CA PRO A 284 4.73 24.71 -25.66
C PRO A 284 5.78 23.72 -25.16
N ASN A 285 5.81 22.52 -25.76
CA ASN A 285 6.69 21.39 -25.39
C ASN A 285 6.43 20.77 -24.00
N ALA A 286 5.35 21.14 -23.31
CA ALA A 286 4.89 20.40 -22.15
C ALA A 286 4.00 19.22 -22.59
N VAL A 287 4.02 18.16 -21.80
CA VAL A 287 3.08 17.03 -21.93
C VAL A 287 2.12 17.15 -20.75
N ASN A 288 0.84 17.33 -21.03
CA ASN A 288 -0.21 17.36 -20.00
C ASN A 288 -1.40 16.54 -20.50
N LEU A 289 -1.57 15.34 -19.97
CA LEU A 289 -2.53 14.36 -20.46
C LEU A 289 -3.41 13.84 -19.33
N THR A 290 -4.63 13.47 -19.68
CA THR A 290 -5.52 12.63 -18.88
C THR A 290 -5.69 11.29 -19.60
N VAL A 291 -5.60 10.19 -18.86
CA VAL A 291 -5.92 8.85 -19.35
C VAL A 291 -7.26 8.40 -18.79
N HIS A 292 -8.12 7.92 -19.68
CA HIS A 292 -9.43 7.36 -19.36
C HIS A 292 -9.49 5.88 -19.78
N ASP A 293 -10.23 5.08 -19.02
CA ASP A 293 -10.57 3.71 -19.43
C ASP A 293 -11.59 3.69 -20.59
N ALA A 294 -12.01 2.50 -20.99
CA ALA A 294 -13.01 2.32 -22.05
C ALA A 294 -14.40 2.87 -21.68
N SER A 295 -14.72 2.99 -20.39
CA SER A 295 -15.98 3.56 -19.89
C SER A 295 -15.97 5.09 -19.80
N GLY A 296 -14.79 5.71 -19.94
CA GLY A 296 -14.60 7.15 -19.75
C GLY A 296 -14.18 7.54 -18.33
N LYS A 297 -14.02 6.59 -17.41
CA LYS A 297 -13.51 6.84 -16.06
C LYS A 297 -12.05 7.30 -16.15
N LYS A 298 -11.73 8.42 -15.47
CA LYS A 298 -10.36 8.91 -15.32
C LYS A 298 -9.53 7.88 -14.54
N LEU A 299 -8.36 7.54 -15.07
CA LEU A 299 -7.41 6.62 -14.44
C LEU A 299 -6.17 7.34 -13.93
N ALA A 300 -5.57 8.21 -14.75
CA ALA A 300 -4.33 8.88 -14.39
C ALA A 300 -4.14 10.21 -15.14
N ASP A 301 -3.32 11.07 -14.57
CA ASP A 301 -2.81 12.29 -15.20
C ASP A 301 -1.29 12.18 -15.38
N LEU A 302 -0.80 12.60 -16.54
CA LEU A 302 0.63 12.77 -16.84
C LEU A 302 0.93 14.27 -17.00
N ALA A 303 1.92 14.78 -16.28
CA ALA A 303 2.46 16.12 -16.50
C ALA A 303 3.99 16.11 -16.53
N TYR A 304 4.58 16.66 -17.60
CA TYR A 304 6.02 16.81 -17.82
C TYR A 304 6.33 18.13 -18.53
N GLY A 305 7.44 18.79 -18.19
CA GLY A 305 7.89 20.03 -18.83
C GLY A 305 7.13 21.29 -18.43
N ASN A 306 6.16 21.18 -17.52
CA ASN A 306 5.51 22.35 -16.93
C ASN A 306 6.49 23.03 -15.96
N GLN A 307 6.76 24.32 -16.17
CA GLN A 307 7.46 25.16 -15.21
C GLN A 307 6.61 25.19 -13.93
N GLY A 308 7.05 24.43 -12.92
CA GLY A 308 6.22 23.93 -11.83
C GLY A 308 5.21 24.94 -11.27
N SER A 309 3.92 24.71 -11.52
CA SER A 309 2.87 25.24 -10.66
C SER A 309 3.08 24.62 -9.29
N GLY A 310 3.37 25.44 -8.29
CA GLY A 310 3.69 24.96 -6.94
C GLY A 310 2.61 24.00 -6.44
N ILE A 311 3.02 22.78 -6.10
CA ILE A 311 2.11 21.82 -5.49
C ILE A 311 2.01 22.22 -4.02
N GLY A 312 0.96 22.98 -3.72
CA GLY A 312 0.67 23.48 -2.38
C GLY A 312 0.07 22.42 -1.47
N GLY A 313 -0.22 22.81 -0.24
CA GLY A 313 -0.87 21.96 0.76
C GLY A 313 -0.27 22.18 2.14
N SER A 314 -1.12 22.36 3.14
CA SER A 314 -0.68 22.39 4.54
C SER A 314 -0.87 21.01 5.16
N CYS A 315 0.19 20.47 5.74
CA CYS A 315 0.11 19.32 6.62
C CYS A 315 -0.58 19.72 7.93
N THR A 316 -1.72 19.12 8.25
CA THR A 316 -2.42 19.35 9.52
C THR A 316 -2.12 18.23 10.51
N THR A 317 -2.79 17.09 10.36
CA THR A 317 -2.70 15.96 11.28
C THR A 317 -2.24 14.72 10.52
N PRO A 318 -1.04 14.18 10.81
CA PRO A 318 -0.59 12.94 10.22
C PRO A 318 -1.47 11.76 10.65
N VAL A 319 -1.91 10.97 9.67
CA VAL A 319 -2.59 9.70 9.90
C VAL A 319 -1.67 8.53 9.52
N PRO A 320 -1.90 7.32 10.03
CA PRO A 320 -1.24 6.13 9.51
C PRO A 320 -1.42 6.02 8.00
N TYR A 321 -0.33 5.72 7.30
CA TYR A 321 -0.38 5.36 5.90
C TYR A 321 0.48 4.12 5.63
N THR A 322 0.13 3.46 4.55
CA THR A 322 0.69 2.19 4.12
C THR A 322 1.07 2.28 2.66
N VAL A 323 2.19 1.69 2.26
CA VAL A 323 2.50 1.39 0.86
C VAL A 323 2.08 -0.06 0.59
N LEU A 324 1.09 -0.27 -0.27
CA LEU A 324 0.58 -1.61 -0.58
C LEU A 324 1.31 -2.29 -1.74
N ASP A 325 1.90 -1.51 -2.64
CA ASP A 325 2.67 -2.00 -3.78
C ASP A 325 3.63 -0.91 -4.28
N TYR A 326 4.76 -1.32 -4.86
CA TYR A 326 5.69 -0.42 -5.52
C TYR A 326 6.45 -1.12 -6.65
N ALA A 327 7.11 -0.34 -7.49
CA ALA A 327 8.09 -0.83 -8.45
C ALA A 327 9.06 0.31 -8.78
N GLU A 328 10.37 0.10 -8.64
CA GLU A 328 11.36 1.08 -9.09
C GLU A 328 11.30 1.23 -10.62
N VAL A 329 11.50 2.46 -11.09
CA VAL A 329 11.48 2.78 -12.52
C VAL A 329 12.72 3.60 -12.88
N PRO A 330 13.35 3.32 -14.03
CA PRO A 330 14.60 3.97 -14.44
C PRO A 330 14.32 5.35 -15.04
N LEU A 331 13.86 6.30 -14.22
CA LEU A 331 13.52 7.66 -14.66
C LEU A 331 14.57 8.70 -14.21
N PRO A 332 14.78 9.76 -14.98
CA PRO A 332 15.69 10.84 -14.61
C PRO A 332 15.13 11.66 -13.44
N TYR A 333 15.92 11.87 -12.39
CA TYR A 333 15.50 12.60 -11.20
C TYR A 333 16.68 13.33 -10.55
N ASN A 334 16.36 14.31 -9.72
CA ASN A 334 17.33 15.05 -8.92
C ASN A 334 17.60 14.33 -7.59
N LYS A 335 18.83 13.81 -7.45
CA LYS A 335 19.31 13.10 -6.27
C LYS A 335 19.69 14.03 -5.11
N ASP A 336 19.92 15.31 -5.39
CA ASP A 336 20.37 16.29 -4.42
C ASP A 336 19.22 16.83 -3.56
N VAL A 337 17.97 16.51 -3.92
CA VAL A 337 16.81 16.84 -3.08
C VAL A 337 16.85 16.01 -1.79
N PRO A 338 16.71 16.63 -0.60
CA PRO A 338 16.68 15.89 0.65
C PRO A 338 15.58 14.83 0.67
N ASN A 339 15.88 13.66 1.22
CA ASN A 339 14.99 12.50 1.27
C ASN A 339 14.54 11.97 -0.11
N SER A 340 15.31 12.29 -1.16
CA SER A 340 15.11 11.72 -2.49
C SER A 340 15.42 10.22 -2.47
N VAL A 341 14.54 9.45 -3.08
CA VAL A 341 14.69 8.01 -3.30
C VAL A 341 14.65 7.72 -4.80
N THR A 342 15.15 6.55 -5.21
CA THR A 342 14.99 6.09 -6.59
C THR A 342 13.52 6.20 -7.02
N PRO A 343 13.24 6.83 -8.19
CA PRO A 343 11.90 6.93 -8.72
C PRO A 343 11.22 5.57 -8.74
N ARG A 344 9.98 5.55 -8.26
CA ARG A 344 9.19 4.34 -8.17
C ARG A 344 7.73 4.64 -8.44
N PHE A 345 7.04 3.71 -9.05
CA PHE A 345 5.61 3.59 -8.86
C PHE A 345 5.34 3.21 -7.40
N ALA A 346 4.34 3.83 -6.76
CA ALA A 346 3.88 3.45 -5.43
C ALA A 346 2.36 3.52 -5.37
N TYR A 347 1.73 2.52 -4.78
CA TYR A 347 0.32 2.52 -4.39
C TYR A 347 0.21 2.65 -2.88
N ARG A 348 -0.36 3.77 -2.42
CA ARG A 348 -0.31 4.23 -1.03
C ARG A 348 -1.71 4.45 -0.51
N VAL A 349 -1.94 4.09 0.75
CA VAL A 349 -3.25 4.12 1.41
C VAL A 349 -3.14 4.84 2.75
N MET A 350 -4.03 5.81 3.01
CA MET A 350 -4.16 6.55 4.27
C MET A 350 -5.45 6.14 5.00
N GLU A 351 -5.38 6.06 6.33
CA GLU A 351 -6.56 5.85 7.18
C GLU A 351 -7.32 7.15 7.46
N THR A 352 -8.64 7.18 7.32
CA THR A 352 -9.47 8.39 7.52
C THR A 352 -10.20 8.45 8.88
N GLY A 353 -9.80 7.63 9.85
CA GLY A 353 -10.32 7.65 11.23
C GLY A 353 -11.74 7.08 11.43
N ASN A 354 -12.48 6.82 10.35
CA ASN A 354 -13.83 6.25 10.35
C ASN A 354 -13.88 4.80 9.81
N GLY A 355 -12.73 4.12 9.73
CA GLY A 355 -12.60 2.78 9.15
C GLY A 355 -12.50 2.75 7.62
N LYS A 356 -12.89 3.83 6.92
CA LYS A 356 -12.60 4.01 5.50
C LYS A 356 -11.10 4.30 5.30
N VAL A 357 -10.66 4.13 4.06
CA VAL A 357 -9.31 4.50 3.64
C VAL A 357 -9.33 5.24 2.31
N LEU A 358 -8.38 6.16 2.14
CA LEU A 358 -8.11 6.83 0.87
C LEU A 358 -6.86 6.22 0.26
N ALA A 359 -6.83 6.04 -1.05
CA ALA A 359 -5.67 5.52 -1.74
C ALA A 359 -5.32 6.29 -3.00
N SER A 360 -4.04 6.27 -3.35
CA SER A 360 -3.57 6.82 -4.61
C SER A 360 -2.38 6.02 -5.11
N TYR A 361 -2.25 5.93 -6.43
CA TYR A 361 -1.07 5.36 -7.06
C TYR A 361 -0.39 6.37 -7.98
N GLY A 362 0.91 6.24 -8.15
CA GLY A 362 1.65 7.06 -9.11
C GLY A 362 3.15 7.02 -8.90
N LEU A 363 3.85 7.74 -9.77
CA LEU A 363 5.30 7.92 -9.66
C LEU A 363 5.66 8.83 -8.48
N THR A 364 6.71 8.47 -7.76
CA THR A 364 7.27 9.30 -6.70
C THR A 364 8.78 9.12 -6.58
N SER A 365 9.46 10.17 -6.11
CA SER A 365 10.88 10.13 -5.70
C SER A 365 11.09 10.51 -4.24
N THR A 366 10.02 10.52 -3.44
CA THR A 366 10.08 10.88 -2.02
C THR A 366 9.26 9.88 -1.20
N ILE A 367 9.68 9.65 0.03
CA ILE A 367 8.85 8.93 1.00
C ILE A 367 7.59 9.75 1.34
N GLY A 368 6.49 9.07 1.65
CA GLY A 368 5.19 9.71 1.92
C GLY A 368 5.12 10.47 3.25
N GLY A 369 5.93 10.07 4.22
CA GLY A 369 6.05 10.70 5.53
C GLY A 369 7.00 9.92 6.44
N ALA A 370 7.21 10.40 7.66
CA ALA A 370 8.04 9.72 8.65
C ALA A 370 7.20 8.74 9.49
N ASP A 371 7.82 7.67 9.99
CA ASP A 371 7.24 6.75 10.98
C ASP A 371 5.89 6.12 10.55
N GLY A 372 5.71 5.86 9.25
CA GLY A 372 4.47 5.30 8.72
C GLY A 372 3.26 6.24 8.84
N LYS A 373 3.49 7.55 9.03
CA LYS A 373 2.43 8.56 9.13
C LYS A 373 2.61 9.67 8.11
N ALA A 374 1.50 10.12 7.55
CA ALA A 374 1.47 11.20 6.58
C ALA A 374 0.15 11.98 6.70
N CYS A 375 0.25 13.28 6.51
CA CYS A 375 -0.88 14.21 6.39
C CYS A 375 -1.10 14.62 4.92
N LEU A 376 -0.11 14.37 4.07
CA LEU A 376 -0.08 14.74 2.67
C LEU A 376 0.93 13.84 1.96
N ILE A 377 0.50 13.17 0.89
CA ILE A 377 1.36 12.34 0.04
C ILE A 377 1.35 12.93 -1.37
N TYR A 378 2.52 13.16 -1.94
CA TYR A 378 2.68 13.62 -3.32
C TYR A 378 3.05 12.48 -4.25
N ASN A 379 2.40 12.42 -5.42
CA ASN A 379 2.75 11.51 -6.51
C ASN A 379 3.58 12.25 -7.57
N VAL A 380 4.75 12.74 -7.14
CA VAL A 380 5.67 13.45 -8.03
C VAL A 380 7.10 12.95 -7.92
N VAL A 381 7.79 13.05 -9.06
CA VAL A 381 9.23 12.92 -9.13
C VAL A 381 9.85 14.31 -9.15
N ASN A 382 10.84 14.52 -8.30
CA ASN A 382 11.72 15.68 -8.36
C ASN A 382 12.66 15.46 -9.56
N GLY A 383 12.30 16.04 -10.70
CA GLY A 383 13.03 15.89 -11.95
C GLY A 383 14.24 16.80 -12.07
N GLN A 384 14.83 16.84 -13.25
CA GLN A 384 15.94 17.73 -13.58
C GLN A 384 15.45 19.12 -14.00
N GLU A 385 16.37 20.03 -14.35
CA GLU A 385 16.06 21.44 -14.63
C GLU A 385 15.00 21.66 -15.72
N ASP A 386 14.90 20.76 -16.69
CA ASP A 386 13.94 20.83 -17.79
C ASP A 386 12.51 20.43 -17.39
N SER A 387 12.38 19.67 -16.30
CA SER A 387 11.09 19.36 -15.67
C SER A 387 11.32 19.14 -14.17
N PRO A 388 11.48 20.22 -13.37
CA PRO A 388 11.88 20.13 -11.96
C PRO A 388 10.91 19.28 -11.11
N ILE A 389 9.65 19.21 -11.54
CA ILE A 389 8.64 18.31 -11.01
C ILE A 389 7.91 17.70 -12.21
N TYR A 390 7.70 16.38 -12.19
CA TYR A 390 6.80 15.71 -13.12
C TYR A 390 6.01 14.60 -12.40
N MET A 391 4.91 14.18 -13.01
CA MET A 391 4.00 13.18 -12.43
C MET A 391 3.42 12.26 -13.48
N PHE A 392 3.17 11.01 -13.09
CA PHE A 392 2.22 10.13 -13.77
C PHE A 392 1.48 9.33 -12.69
N ALA A 393 0.23 9.69 -12.40
CA ALA A 393 -0.45 9.27 -11.18
C ALA A 393 -1.97 9.34 -11.28
N SER A 394 -2.69 8.65 -10.38
CA SER A 394 -4.15 8.79 -10.24
C SER A 394 -4.56 10.23 -9.93
N GLY A 395 -3.76 10.89 -9.11
CA GLY A 395 -3.87 12.30 -8.72
C GLY A 395 -2.53 12.87 -8.28
N PRO A 396 -2.36 14.20 -8.26
CA PRO A 396 -1.08 14.84 -7.90
C PRO A 396 -0.74 14.64 -6.41
N GLN A 397 -1.75 14.55 -5.55
CA GLN A 397 -1.59 14.42 -4.12
C GLN A 397 -2.77 13.68 -3.48
N MET A 398 -2.56 13.20 -2.25
CA MET A 398 -3.59 12.60 -1.40
C MET A 398 -3.49 13.16 0.01
N ARG A 399 -4.64 13.49 0.61
CA ARG A 399 -4.79 13.98 1.97
C ARG A 399 -5.89 13.20 2.71
N PRO A 400 -5.80 13.04 4.03
CA PRO A 400 -6.75 12.24 4.79
C PRO A 400 -8.11 12.92 5.03
N ASP A 401 -8.22 14.22 4.76
CA ASP A 401 -9.42 15.02 5.03
C ASP A 401 -10.27 15.30 3.79
N LEU A 402 -9.98 14.64 2.67
CA LEU A 402 -10.78 14.75 1.45
C LEU A 402 -12.16 14.12 1.67
N THR A 403 -13.20 14.82 1.23
CA THR A 403 -14.53 14.23 1.05
C THR A 403 -14.53 13.26 -0.13
N ASP A 404 -15.50 12.33 -0.18
CA ASP A 404 -15.61 11.36 -1.28
C ASP A 404 -15.70 12.06 -2.67
N ALA A 405 -16.33 13.24 -2.73
CA ALA A 405 -16.43 14.04 -3.96
C ALA A 405 -15.10 14.68 -4.36
N GLU A 406 -14.37 15.29 -3.42
CA GLU A 406 -13.04 15.86 -3.67
C GLU A 406 -12.03 14.78 -4.03
N ALA A 407 -12.10 13.62 -3.38
CA ALA A 407 -11.28 12.47 -3.69
C ALA A 407 -11.49 12.03 -5.14
N ALA A 408 -12.76 11.87 -5.57
CA ALA A 408 -13.09 11.49 -6.94
C ALA A 408 -12.57 12.51 -7.97
N GLU A 409 -12.73 13.81 -7.71
CA GLU A 409 -12.24 14.89 -8.60
C GLU A 409 -10.71 14.86 -8.72
N GLN A 410 -10.01 14.64 -7.61
CA GLN A 410 -8.55 14.59 -7.57
C GLN A 410 -7.98 13.24 -8.05
N GLY A 411 -8.83 12.26 -8.36
CA GLY A 411 -8.40 10.90 -8.72
C GLY A 411 -7.79 10.12 -7.56
N VAL A 412 -8.18 10.46 -6.33
CA VAL A 412 -7.94 9.67 -5.12
C VAL A 412 -9.06 8.63 -5.01
N LEU A 413 -8.68 7.38 -4.76
CA LEU A 413 -9.59 6.27 -4.60
C LEU A 413 -10.13 6.24 -3.16
N VAL A 414 -11.41 5.91 -3.02
CA VAL A 414 -12.07 5.75 -1.72
C VAL A 414 -12.46 4.29 -1.56
N PHE A 415 -12.06 3.68 -0.45
CA PHE A 415 -12.43 2.31 -0.10
C PHE A 415 -13.13 2.28 1.26
N GLY A 416 -14.07 1.35 1.42
CA GLY A 416 -14.76 1.11 2.68
C GLY A 416 -13.85 0.54 3.76
N SER A 417 -12.73 -0.10 3.37
CA SER A 417 -11.76 -0.66 4.30
C SER A 417 -10.36 -0.85 3.68
N MET A 418 -9.36 -1.07 4.53
CA MET A 418 -8.02 -1.48 4.09
C MET A 418 -8.05 -2.80 3.31
N ALA A 419 -8.97 -3.73 3.63
CA ALA A 419 -9.09 -5.00 2.93
C ALA A 419 -9.54 -4.81 1.47
N GLU A 420 -10.47 -3.90 1.22
CA GLU A 420 -10.90 -3.55 -0.14
C GLU A 420 -9.78 -2.89 -0.95
N ALA A 421 -9.00 -2.00 -0.32
CA ALA A 421 -7.84 -1.38 -0.96
C ALA A 421 -6.75 -2.43 -1.31
N ILE A 422 -6.53 -3.40 -0.42
CA ILE A 422 -5.66 -4.55 -0.70
C ILE A 422 -6.22 -5.34 -1.88
N GLU A 423 -7.51 -5.68 -1.90
CA GLU A 423 -8.08 -6.50 -2.97
C GLU A 423 -8.06 -5.80 -4.34
N TYR A 424 -8.18 -4.48 -4.37
CA TYR A 424 -8.09 -3.70 -5.61
C TYR A 424 -6.79 -3.94 -6.39
N ARG A 425 -5.68 -4.24 -5.71
CA ARG A 425 -4.39 -4.58 -6.35
C ARG A 425 -4.48 -5.82 -7.26
N ASN A 426 -5.44 -6.70 -6.98
CA ASN A 426 -5.68 -7.92 -7.72
C ASN A 426 -6.62 -7.71 -8.91
N SER A 427 -7.19 -6.52 -9.05
CA SER A 427 -8.04 -6.17 -10.19
C SER A 427 -7.22 -6.06 -11.48
N GLN A 428 -7.88 -6.33 -12.60
CA GLN A 428 -7.29 -6.14 -13.92
C GLN A 428 -6.99 -4.65 -14.18
N GLU A 429 -7.89 -3.75 -13.78
CA GLU A 429 -7.69 -2.30 -13.90
C GLU A 429 -6.38 -1.88 -13.25
N TYR A 430 -6.14 -2.29 -12.00
CA TYR A 430 -4.93 -1.93 -11.27
C TYR A 430 -3.66 -2.42 -11.97
N ARG A 431 -3.63 -3.69 -12.39
CA ARG A 431 -2.46 -4.27 -13.10
C ARG A 431 -2.16 -3.52 -14.39
N GLN A 432 -3.19 -3.16 -15.15
CA GLN A 432 -3.04 -2.40 -16.39
C GLN A 432 -2.57 -0.97 -16.14
N VAL A 433 -3.08 -0.30 -15.10
CA VAL A 433 -2.63 1.05 -14.75
C VAL A 433 -1.19 1.04 -14.27
N LYS A 434 -0.81 0.07 -13.41
CA LYS A 434 0.58 -0.11 -13.00
C LYS A 434 1.49 -0.31 -14.21
N ALA A 435 1.15 -1.23 -15.10
CA ALA A 435 1.90 -1.49 -16.33
C ALA A 435 2.06 -0.19 -17.16
N MET A 436 0.98 0.56 -17.36
CA MET A 436 1.00 1.83 -18.10
C MET A 436 1.95 2.85 -17.45
N ILE A 437 1.81 3.11 -16.16
CA ILE A 437 2.62 4.11 -15.46
C ILE A 437 4.09 3.69 -15.43
N THR A 438 4.38 2.41 -15.20
CA THR A 438 5.76 1.89 -15.17
C THR A 438 6.42 1.80 -16.55
N SER A 439 5.64 1.85 -17.64
CA SER A 439 6.17 1.89 -19.01
C SER A 439 6.68 3.27 -19.43
N LEU A 440 6.49 4.30 -18.59
CA LEU A 440 6.94 5.65 -18.87
C LEU A 440 8.45 5.66 -19.15
N THR A 441 8.81 6.25 -20.28
CA THR A 441 10.19 6.55 -20.64
C THR A 441 10.33 8.06 -20.82
N ILE A 442 11.40 8.61 -20.26
CA ILE A 442 11.78 10.01 -20.43
C ILE A 442 13.21 10.05 -20.95
N GLN A 443 13.41 10.60 -22.15
CA GLN A 443 14.74 10.78 -22.72
C GLN A 443 15.38 12.08 -22.22
N GLY A 444 16.63 11.98 -21.77
CA GLY A 444 17.47 13.15 -21.52
C GLY A 444 17.75 13.91 -22.83
N ARG A 445 18.07 15.20 -22.75
CA ARG A 445 18.68 15.86 -23.91
C ARG A 445 20.06 15.25 -24.11
N ASP A 446 20.30 14.64 -25.27
CA ASP A 446 21.66 14.39 -25.71
C ASP A 446 22.42 15.71 -25.69
N SER A 447 23.49 15.76 -24.89
CA SER A 447 24.35 16.93 -24.73
C SER A 447 25.29 17.11 -25.92
N SER A 448 25.01 16.48 -27.07
CA SER A 448 25.94 16.32 -28.20
C SER A 448 25.60 17.19 -29.41
N VAL A 449 25.02 18.37 -29.20
CA VAL A 449 24.98 19.42 -30.24
C VAL A 449 25.33 20.75 -29.57
N GLY A 450 26.63 20.99 -29.44
CA GLY A 450 27.25 22.26 -29.06
C GLY A 450 28.45 22.51 -29.95
#